data_AF-A0A1I5IP57-F1
#
_entry.id   AF-A0A1I5IP57-F1
#
_cell.length_a   1.000
_cell.length_b   1.000
_cell.length_c   1.000
_cell.angle_alpha   90.00
_cell.angle_beta   90.00
_cell.angle_gamma   90.00
#
_symmetry.space_group_name_H-M   'P 1'
#
loop_
_entity.id
_entity.type
_entity.pdbx_description
1 polymer ?
#
loop_
_entity_poly.entity_id
_entity_poly.type
_entity_poly.pdbx_seq_one_letter_code
_entity_poly.pdbx_strand_id
1 'polypeptide(L)'
;MTASEQPKPVFRIIYRSHSRIPVGHRKKVLADIFLHARHRNKDAHITGALLITDHYFAQVLEGDRMTVEQLFDQIRCDPRHEDVTVLESGYVDTEPFPTW
;
A
#
# COMPACT_ATOMS: atom_id res chain seq x y z
N MET A 1 -25.99 20.07 -17.86
CA MET A 1 -24.52 20.05 -17.99
C MET A 1 -23.96 19.74 -16.61
N THR A 2 -23.68 18.47 -16.33
CA THR A 2 -22.99 18.06 -15.11
C THR A 2 -21.52 18.40 -15.30
N ALA A 3 -20.95 19.26 -14.45
CA ALA A 3 -19.52 19.46 -14.41
C ALA A 3 -18.87 18.09 -14.18
N SER A 4 -18.02 17.66 -15.11
CA SER A 4 -17.15 16.51 -14.89
C SER A 4 -16.19 16.87 -13.77
N GLU A 5 -16.44 16.36 -12.57
CA GLU A 5 -15.55 16.50 -11.42
C GLU A 5 -14.27 15.75 -11.80
N GLN A 6 -13.21 16.51 -12.13
CA GLN A 6 -11.93 15.88 -12.42
C GLN A 6 -11.43 15.22 -11.13
N PRO A 7 -10.94 13.97 -11.19
CA PRO A 7 -10.44 13.30 -10.01
C PRO A 7 -9.32 14.15 -9.41
N LYS A 8 -9.44 14.47 -8.11
CA LYS A 8 -8.40 15.20 -7.39
C LYS A 8 -7.11 14.37 -7.44
N PRO A 9 -5.96 14.96 -7.81
CA PRO A 9 -4.69 14.22 -7.84
C PRO A 9 -4.40 13.60 -6.47
N VAL A 10 -4.05 12.32 -6.46
CA VAL A 10 -3.66 11.60 -5.25
C VAL A 10 -2.15 11.39 -5.24
N PHE A 11 -1.54 11.36 -4.06
CA PHE A 11 -0.14 10.98 -3.93
C PHE A 11 -0.05 9.45 -3.90
N ARG A 12 0.83 8.88 -4.72
CA ARG A 12 1.03 7.44 -4.87
C ARG A 12 2.46 7.07 -4.50
N ILE A 13 2.62 5.95 -3.79
CA ILE A 13 3.88 5.20 -3.69
C ILE A 13 3.62 3.77 -4.19
N ILE A 14 4.45 3.31 -5.13
CA ILE A 14 4.53 1.92 -5.54
C ILE A 14 5.87 1.38 -5.07
N TYR A 15 5.86 0.29 -4.31
CA TYR A 15 7.09 -0.33 -3.82
C TYR A 15 7.04 -1.85 -3.89
N ARG A 16 8.21 -2.47 -3.79
CA ARG A 16 8.40 -3.91 -3.59
C ARG A 16 9.36 -4.20 -2.44
N SER A 17 9.28 -5.38 -1.86
CA SER A 17 10.21 -5.84 -0.81
C SER A 17 10.30 -7.37 -0.80
N HIS A 18 11.39 -7.90 -0.23
CA HIS A 18 11.60 -9.33 -0.04
C HIS A 18 10.94 -9.82 1.26
N SER A 19 10.15 -10.89 1.18
CA SER A 19 9.41 -11.44 2.31
C SER A 19 10.32 -12.25 3.22
N ARG A 20 10.28 -11.95 4.52
CA ARG A 20 10.96 -12.73 5.57
C ARG A 20 10.04 -13.70 6.30
N ILE A 21 8.79 -13.84 5.83
CA ILE A 21 7.78 -14.67 6.51
C ILE A 21 8.06 -16.15 6.22
N PRO A 22 8.26 -16.99 7.24
CA PRO A 22 8.41 -18.43 7.05
C PRO A 22 7.15 -19.06 6.45
N VAL A 23 7.33 -19.99 5.51
CA VAL A 23 6.23 -20.65 4.77
C VAL A 23 5.14 -21.20 5.69
N GLY A 24 5.52 -21.86 6.80
CA GLY A 24 4.57 -22.45 7.76
C GLY A 24 3.70 -21.43 8.50
N HIS A 25 4.10 -20.16 8.57
CA HIS A 25 3.37 -19.09 9.26
C HIS A 25 2.65 -18.15 8.27
N ARG A 26 2.89 -18.32 6.97
CA ARG A 26 2.51 -17.37 5.92
C ARG A 26 1.01 -17.08 5.91
N LYS A 27 0.17 -18.10 5.87
CA LYS A 27 -1.29 -17.94 5.80
C LYS A 27 -1.84 -17.08 6.95
N LYS A 28 -1.36 -17.31 8.18
CA LYS A 28 -1.79 -16.57 9.37
C LYS A 28 -1.31 -15.12 9.32
N VAL A 29 -0.01 -14.91 9.08
CA VAL A 29 0.58 -13.56 9.05
C VAL A 29 -0.04 -12.71 7.94
N LEU A 30 -0.32 -13.29 6.77
CA LEU A 30 -0.98 -12.58 5.68
C LEU A 30 -2.42 -12.20 6.03
N ALA A 31 -3.18 -13.10 6.64
CA ALA A 31 -4.53 -12.77 7.12
C ALA A 31 -4.51 -11.62 8.13
N ASP A 32 -3.53 -11.62 9.04
CA ASP A 32 -3.33 -10.52 10.00
C ASP A 32 -2.97 -9.22 9.28
N ILE A 33 -2.07 -9.25 8.28
CA ILE A 33 -1.72 -8.07 7.48
C ILE A 33 -2.97 -7.49 6.80
N PHE A 34 -3.77 -8.31 6.11
CA PHE A 34 -4.97 -7.85 5.42
C PHE A 34 -6.00 -7.25 6.39
N LEU A 35 -6.21 -7.88 7.55
CA LEU A 35 -7.15 -7.38 8.55
C LEU A 35 -6.74 -5.99 9.07
N HIS A 36 -5.46 -5.82 9.41
CA HIS A 36 -4.95 -4.55 9.93
C HIS A 36 -4.85 -3.48 8.85
N ALA A 37 -4.41 -3.84 7.64
CA ALA A 37 -4.29 -2.93 6.51
C ALA A 37 -5.67 -2.39 6.14
N ARG A 38 -6.70 -3.24 6.03
CA ARG A 38 -8.04 -2.79 5.66
C ARG A 38 -8.64 -1.80 6.67
N HIS A 39 -8.48 -2.04 7.97
CA HIS A 39 -8.98 -1.13 9.00
C HIS A 39 -8.20 0.19 9.00
N ARG A 40 -6.86 0.13 9.09
CA ARG A 40 -6.01 1.32 9.17
C ARG A 40 -6.10 2.17 7.90
N ASN A 41 -6.10 1.54 6.73
CA ASN A 41 -6.15 2.25 5.47
C ASN A 41 -7.51 2.91 5.27
N LYS A 42 -8.61 2.26 5.70
CA LYS A 42 -9.93 2.88 5.67
C LYS A 42 -10.00 4.12 6.56
N ASP A 43 -9.51 4.05 7.80
CA ASP A 43 -9.51 5.19 8.72
C ASP A 43 -8.63 6.34 8.22
N ALA A 44 -7.51 5.99 7.57
CA ALA A 44 -6.55 6.94 7.01
C ALA A 44 -6.90 7.44 5.59
N HIS A 45 -8.03 7.01 5.01
CA HIS A 45 -8.42 7.32 3.63
C HIS A 45 -7.34 6.93 2.59
N ILE A 46 -6.65 5.83 2.84
CA ILE A 46 -5.63 5.26 1.94
C ILE A 46 -6.26 4.17 1.07
N THR A 47 -6.07 4.27 -0.24
CA THR A 47 -6.45 3.26 -1.24
C THR A 47 -5.20 2.55 -1.78
N GLY A 48 -5.39 1.54 -2.62
CA GLY A 48 -4.29 0.79 -3.21
C GLY A 48 -4.52 -0.72 -3.29
N ALA A 49 -3.44 -1.47 -3.39
CA ALA A 49 -3.44 -2.92 -3.53
C ALA A 49 -2.16 -3.52 -2.94
N LEU A 50 -2.25 -4.76 -2.44
CA LEU A 50 -1.10 -5.57 -2.01
C LEU A 50 -1.08 -6.87 -2.79
N LEU A 51 0.01 -7.10 -3.50
CA LEU A 51 0.36 -8.37 -4.11
C LEU A 51 1.41 -9.06 -3.25
N ILE A 52 1.20 -10.35 -3.00
CA ILE A 52 2.12 -11.20 -2.26
C ILE A 52 2.41 -12.44 -3.10
N THR A 53 3.69 -12.69 -3.33
CA THR A 53 4.20 -13.98 -3.85
C THR A 53 4.91 -14.72 -2.71
N ASP A 54 5.54 -15.87 -2.95
CA ASP A 54 6.32 -16.56 -1.91
C ASP A 54 7.53 -15.75 -1.42
N HIS A 55 8.09 -14.91 -2.28
CA HIS A 55 9.34 -14.21 -2.02
C HIS A 55 9.18 -12.70 -1.93
N TYR A 56 8.12 -12.11 -2.49
CA TYR A 56 8.02 -10.66 -2.59
C TYR A 56 6.67 -10.14 -2.16
N PHE A 57 6.69 -8.95 -1.55
CA PHE A 57 5.57 -8.05 -1.50
C PHE A 57 5.71 -7.01 -2.62
N ALA A 58 4.59 -6.62 -3.20
CA ALA A 58 4.47 -5.43 -4.02
C ALA A 58 3.19 -4.69 -3.63
N GLN A 59 3.27 -3.39 -3.38
CA GLN A 59 2.14 -2.64 -2.86
C GLN A 59 2.06 -1.26 -3.48
N VAL A 60 0.82 -0.86 -3.75
CA VAL A 60 0.42 0.50 -4.13
C VAL A 60 -0.23 1.15 -2.91
N LEU A 61 0.20 2.35 -2.56
CA LEU A 61 -0.40 3.20 -1.53
C LEU A 61 -0.81 4.52 -2.16
N GLU A 62 -2.06 4.92 -1.98
CA GLU A 62 -2.62 6.14 -2.55
C GLU A 62 -3.42 6.93 -1.52
N GLY A 63 -3.30 8.26 -1.53
CA GLY A 63 -4.07 9.12 -0.63
C GLY A 63 -3.45 10.50 -0.45
N ASP A 64 -3.70 11.11 0.71
CA ASP A 64 -2.97 12.32 1.11
C ASP A 64 -1.48 12.03 1.26
N ARG A 65 -0.64 12.95 0.77
CA ARG A 65 0.81 12.77 0.74
C ARG A 65 1.40 12.48 2.12
N MET A 66 1.06 13.26 3.13
CA MET A 66 1.64 13.09 4.46
C MET A 66 1.22 11.76 5.05
N THR A 67 -0.04 11.39 4.89
CA THR A 67 -0.58 10.13 5.40
C THR A 67 0.08 8.93 4.72
N VAL A 68 0.26 8.98 3.40
CA VAL A 68 0.93 7.92 2.62
C VAL A 68 2.40 7.80 3.00
N GLU A 69 3.14 8.91 3.08
CA GLU A 69 4.55 8.92 3.49
C GLU A 69 4.73 8.39 4.92
N GLN A 70 3.87 8.79 5.86
CA GLN A 70 3.91 8.29 7.25
C GLN A 70 3.61 6.79 7.33
N LEU A 71 2.62 6.30 6.60
CA LEU A 71 2.33 4.86 6.56
C LEU A 71 3.51 4.10 5.95
N PHE A 72 4.06 4.60 4.84
CA PHE A 72 5.19 3.97 4.18
C PHE A 72 6.43 3.92 5.08
N ASP A 73 6.67 4.96 5.89
CA ASP A 73 7.75 5.00 6.88
C ASP A 73 7.60 3.96 7.99
N GLN A 74 6.37 3.58 8.35
CA GLN A 74 6.13 2.45 9.27
C GLN A 74 6.36 1.12 8.56
N ILE A 75 5.85 0.99 7.33
CA ILE A 75 5.97 -0.22 6.52
C ILE A 75 7.44 -0.53 6.22
N ARG A 76 8.27 0.46 5.84
CA ARG A 76 9.69 0.23 5.50
C ARG A 76 10.50 -0.38 6.65
N CYS A 77 10.07 -0.15 7.90
CA CYS A 77 10.72 -0.63 9.11
C CYS A 77 10.13 -1.96 9.60
N ASP A 78 9.15 -2.52 8.90
CA ASP A 78 8.48 -3.74 9.33
C ASP A 78 9.40 -4.97 9.24
N PRO A 79 9.60 -5.74 10.32
CA PRO A 79 10.53 -6.88 10.32
C PRO A 79 10.07 -8.06 9.45
N ARG A 80 8.84 -8.04 8.93
CA ARG A 80 8.29 -9.11 8.07
C ARG A 80 8.85 -9.08 6.65
N HIS A 81 9.56 -8.03 6.26
CA HIS A 81 10.22 -7.91 4.97
C HIS A 81 11.58 -7.20 5.04
N GLU A 82 12.31 -7.19 3.93
CA GLU A 82 13.57 -6.47 3.74
C GLU A 82 13.71 -6.02 2.28
N ASP A 83 14.82 -5.39 1.92
CA ASP A 83 15.12 -4.95 0.54
C ASP A 83 14.01 -4.09 -0.09
N VAL A 84 13.45 -3.18 0.71
CA VAL A 84 12.37 -2.29 0.29
C VAL A 84 12.88 -1.36 -0.81
N THR A 85 12.27 -1.45 -1.99
CA THR A 85 12.60 -0.65 -3.17
C THR A 85 11.35 0.11 -3.62
N VAL A 86 11.43 1.44 -3.65
CA VAL A 86 10.41 2.28 -4.29
C VAL A 86 10.58 2.18 -5.81
N LEU A 87 9.49 1.81 -6.49
CA LEU A 87 9.42 1.71 -7.94
C LEU A 87 8.91 3.02 -8.56
N GLU A 88 7.96 3.68 -7.88
CA GLU A 88 7.36 4.94 -8.30
C GLU A 88 6.89 5.73 -7.07
N SER A 89 7.03 7.06 -7.11
CA SER A 89 6.42 7.95 -6.12
C SER A 89 6.08 9.31 -6.75
N GLY A 90 4.86 9.81 -6.56
CA GLY A 90 4.45 11.10 -7.10
C GLY A 90 2.94 11.33 -7.06
N TYR A 91 2.51 12.50 -7.53
CA TYR A 91 1.10 12.76 -7.77
C TYR A 91 0.65 12.12 -9.08
N VAL A 92 -0.54 11.56 -9.07
CA VAL A 92 -1.15 10.92 -10.24
C VAL A 92 -2.55 11.48 -10.47
N ASP A 93 -2.86 11.76 -11.74
CA ASP A 93 -4.16 12.31 -12.18
C ASP A 93 -5.16 11.20 -12.56
N THR A 94 -4.77 9.93 -12.41
CA THR A 94 -5.58 8.75 -12.73
C THR A 94 -6.57 8.43 -11.63
N GLU A 95 -7.66 7.73 -11.98
CA GLU A 95 -8.57 7.18 -10.96
C GLU A 95 -7.79 6.33 -9.93
N PRO A 96 -7.98 6.60 -8.63
CA PRO A 96 -7.36 5.81 -7.58
C PRO A 96 -7.90 4.37 -7.58
N PHE A 97 -7.12 3.44 -7.05
CA PHE A 97 -7.57 2.05 -6.89
C PHE A 97 -8.85 2.00 -6.04
N PRO A 98 -9.86 1.23 -6.46
CA PRO A 98 -11.22 1.41 -5.95
C PRO A 98 -11.43 1.03 -4.48
N THR A 99 -10.57 0.21 -3.85
CA THR A 99 -10.41 0.03 -2.37
C THR A 99 -9.56 -1.21 -2.01
N TRP A 100 -9.07 -1.26 -0.77
CA TRP A 100 -8.31 -2.36 -0.13
C TRP A 100 -9.18 -3.56 0.30
#